data_AF-K6Q329-F1
#
_entry.id   AF-K6Q329-F1
#
_cell.length_a   1.000
_cell.length_b   1.000
_cell.length_c   1.000
_cell.angle_alpha   90.00
_cell.angle_beta   90.00
_cell.angle_gamma   90.00
#
_symmetry.space_group_name_H-M   'P 1'
#
loop_
_entity.id
_entity.type
_entity.pdbx_description
1 polymer ?
#
loop_
_entity_poly.entity_id
_entity_poly.type
_entity_poly.pdbx_seq_one_letter_code
_entity_poly.pdbx_strand_id
1 'polypeptide(L)'
;MSTAGLWIKICGLRDAATARAALQAGADALGFVFAPSPRQVDPATVARIVAGLPRELPLERGPAGAGRAGSAGDFGPRPALVGVFVNASLAEILVVARQAGLTHVQLHGDEPEDLVAALQAEGLRVIRAVAAAARGAAGGTAAAAGRGAAVAHGTVAAASEATGTCSQDDPGETAGTGGAGHSSAAATTAGEGESPELQQALVTRADRVLLDAALPGQRGGTGQRADWAAAAWLARRRPLILAGGLNPENVAEAVRAVRPWGVDVSSGVERARGVKDPERIARFIAAARAAVGGGPEPVREKPPASHADKRWAGLR
;
A
#
# COMPACT_ATOMS: atom_id res chain seq x y z
N MET A 1 -14.38 27.21 -5.24
CA MET A 1 -13.73 26.34 -6.25
C MET A 1 -13.57 24.96 -5.65
N SER A 2 -13.74 23.87 -6.41
CA SER A 2 -13.62 22.50 -5.86
C SER A 2 -12.14 22.16 -5.62
N THR A 3 -11.78 21.95 -4.35
CA THR A 3 -10.60 21.16 -3.98
C THR A 3 -10.87 19.69 -4.26
N ALA A 4 -9.84 18.94 -4.62
CA ALA A 4 -9.96 17.50 -4.82
C ALA A 4 -10.09 16.78 -3.47
N GLY A 5 -11.32 16.37 -3.13
CA GLY A 5 -11.60 15.57 -1.93
C GLY A 5 -10.81 14.26 -1.92
N LEU A 6 -10.04 14.07 -0.84
CA LEU A 6 -9.28 12.85 -0.54
C LEU A 6 -10.22 11.67 -0.28
N TRP A 7 -10.01 10.52 -0.92
CA TRP A 7 -10.81 9.31 -0.65
C TRP A 7 -10.31 8.56 0.59
N ILE A 8 -11.19 8.20 1.52
CA ILE A 8 -10.82 7.61 2.83
C ILE A 8 -11.48 6.24 3.04
N LYS A 9 -10.65 5.21 3.22
CA LYS A 9 -11.07 3.83 3.49
C LYS A 9 -10.76 3.40 4.92
N ILE A 10 -11.75 2.80 5.58
CA ILE A 10 -11.60 2.13 6.87
C ILE A 10 -11.60 0.61 6.65
N CYS A 11 -10.48 -0.05 6.91
CA CYS A 11 -10.22 -1.45 6.53
C CYS A 11 -10.23 -2.43 7.70
N GLY A 12 -10.80 -3.62 7.51
CA GLY A 12 -10.91 -4.66 8.53
C GLY A 12 -12.11 -4.47 9.45
N LEU A 13 -13.24 -4.07 8.88
CA LEU A 13 -14.53 -3.98 9.57
C LEU A 13 -15.16 -5.37 9.68
N ARG A 14 -15.79 -5.66 10.82
CA ARG A 14 -16.39 -6.99 11.12
C ARG A 14 -17.83 -6.94 11.64
N ASP A 15 -18.36 -5.74 11.92
CA ASP A 15 -19.68 -5.55 12.50
C ASP A 15 -20.37 -4.29 11.96
N ALA A 16 -21.70 -4.26 12.07
CA ALA A 16 -22.52 -3.20 11.48
C ALA A 16 -22.46 -1.87 12.26
N ALA A 17 -22.18 -1.90 13.57
CA ALA A 17 -22.12 -0.68 14.38
C ALA A 17 -20.87 0.13 14.03
N THR A 18 -19.70 -0.53 13.98
CA THR A 18 -18.45 0.08 13.53
C THR A 18 -18.53 0.55 12.07
N ALA A 19 -19.13 -0.25 11.17
CA ALA A 19 -19.30 0.14 9.77
C ALA A 19 -20.16 1.41 9.64
N ARG A 20 -21.26 1.51 10.38
CA ARG A 20 -22.10 2.72 10.42
C ARG A 20 -21.38 3.92 11.02
N ALA A 21 -20.62 3.73 12.11
CA ALA A 21 -19.82 4.79 12.71
C ALA A 21 -18.76 5.36 11.75
N ALA A 22 -18.11 4.50 10.96
CA ALA A 22 -17.16 4.94 9.93
C ALA A 22 -17.83 5.81 8.83
N LEU A 23 -19.02 5.43 8.37
CA LEU A 23 -19.78 6.23 7.40
C LEU A 23 -20.26 7.55 8.00
N GLN A 24 -20.77 7.54 9.23
CA GLN A 24 -21.19 8.75 9.96
C GLN A 24 -20.02 9.72 10.18
N ALA A 25 -18.80 9.21 10.33
CA ALA A 25 -17.59 10.01 10.41
C ALA A 25 -17.07 10.52 9.05
N GLY A 26 -17.67 10.12 7.92
CA GLY A 26 -17.30 10.60 6.58
C GLY A 26 -16.28 9.72 5.83
N ALA A 27 -16.23 8.41 6.11
CA ALA A 27 -15.48 7.46 5.28
C ALA A 27 -16.17 7.24 3.92
N ASP A 28 -15.38 7.26 2.84
CA ASP A 28 -15.85 6.98 1.49
C ASP A 28 -15.93 5.48 1.18
N ALA A 29 -15.21 4.66 1.97
CA ALA A 29 -15.08 3.23 1.73
C ALA A 29 -14.98 2.37 2.99
N LEU A 30 -15.56 1.17 2.92
CA LEU A 30 -15.57 0.15 3.96
C LEU A 30 -14.83 -1.09 3.45
N GLY A 31 -13.77 -1.50 4.16
CA GLY A 31 -12.96 -2.67 3.82
C GLY A 31 -13.26 -3.88 4.70
N PHE A 32 -13.55 -5.01 4.06
CA PHE A 32 -13.82 -6.30 4.70
C PHE A 32 -12.73 -7.30 4.29
N VAL A 33 -12.15 -8.04 5.24
CA VAL A 33 -11.04 -8.97 4.96
C VAL A 33 -11.57 -10.40 4.88
N PHE A 34 -11.37 -11.07 3.74
CA PHE A 34 -11.79 -12.46 3.55
C PHE A 34 -10.63 -13.46 3.70
N ALA A 35 -9.38 -12.98 3.68
CA ALA A 35 -8.18 -13.78 3.92
C ALA A 35 -7.93 -14.07 5.43
N PRO A 36 -7.23 -15.18 5.77
CA PRO A 36 -6.89 -15.54 7.15
C PRO A 36 -6.18 -14.41 7.92
N SER A 37 -6.85 -13.85 8.92
CA SER A 37 -6.32 -12.74 9.72
C SER A 37 -7.16 -12.49 10.99
N PRO A 38 -6.68 -11.71 11.97
CA PRO A 38 -7.50 -11.26 13.12
C PRO A 38 -8.69 -10.37 12.72
N ARG A 39 -8.75 -9.95 11.45
CA ARG A 39 -9.77 -9.07 10.86
C ARG A 39 -10.68 -9.82 9.89
N GLN A 40 -10.51 -11.13 9.75
CA GLN A 40 -11.30 -11.95 8.85
C GLN A 40 -12.79 -11.88 9.22
N VAL A 41 -13.63 -11.83 8.20
CA VAL A 41 -15.09 -11.84 8.30
C VAL A 41 -15.65 -12.71 7.18
N ASP A 42 -16.76 -13.41 7.45
CA ASP A 42 -17.42 -14.26 6.46
C ASP A 42 -18.35 -13.44 5.51
N PRO A 43 -18.63 -13.93 4.29
CA PRO A 43 -19.46 -13.20 3.33
C PRO A 43 -20.90 -12.96 3.79
N ALA A 44 -21.49 -13.85 4.60
CA ALA A 44 -22.86 -13.70 5.08
C ALA A 44 -22.97 -12.63 6.17
N THR A 45 -21.94 -12.46 7.00
CA THR A 45 -21.82 -11.33 7.92
C THR A 45 -21.68 -10.01 7.17
N VAL A 46 -20.85 -9.95 6.12
CA VAL A 46 -20.74 -8.72 5.30
C VAL A 46 -22.06 -8.40 4.59
N ALA A 47 -22.75 -9.41 4.03
CA ALA A 47 -24.08 -9.22 3.43
C ALA A 47 -25.10 -8.60 4.42
N ARG A 48 -25.11 -9.06 5.68
CA ARG A 48 -25.95 -8.49 6.75
C ARG A 48 -25.55 -7.06 7.12
N ILE A 49 -24.25 -6.74 7.14
CA ILE A 49 -23.76 -5.37 7.34
C ILE A 49 -24.26 -4.47 6.21
N VAL A 50 -24.02 -4.86 4.95
CA VAL A 50 -24.37 -4.10 3.73
C VAL A 50 -25.88 -3.86 3.63
N ALA A 51 -26.70 -4.87 3.92
CA ALA A 51 -28.16 -4.72 3.96
C ALA A 51 -28.66 -3.71 5.02
N GLY A 52 -27.88 -3.47 6.08
CA GLY A 52 -28.16 -2.52 7.15
C GLY A 52 -27.51 -1.13 6.98
N LEU A 53 -26.85 -0.86 5.86
CA LEU A 53 -26.31 0.47 5.53
C LEU A 53 -27.39 1.37 4.93
N PRO A 54 -27.32 2.70 5.14
CA PRO A 54 -28.22 3.64 4.46
C PRO A 54 -28.10 3.51 2.94
N ARG A 55 -29.25 3.46 2.24
CA ARG A 55 -29.29 3.31 0.77
C ARG A 55 -28.84 4.55 0.01
N GLU A 56 -28.95 5.69 0.69
CA GLU A 56 -28.48 7.02 0.32
C GLU A 56 -27.59 7.50 1.47
N LEU A 57 -26.35 7.87 1.15
CA LEU A 57 -25.49 8.61 2.07
C LEU A 57 -25.24 10.01 1.49
N PRO A 58 -25.18 11.05 2.33
CA PRO A 58 -24.62 12.33 1.93
C PRO A 58 -23.09 12.21 1.83
N LEU A 59 -22.61 11.47 0.82
CA LEU A 59 -21.23 11.55 0.40
C LEU A 59 -21.03 12.91 -0.28
N GLU A 60 -20.43 13.84 0.47
CA GLU A 60 -19.84 15.08 -0.06
C GLU A 60 -19.08 14.74 -1.34
N ARG A 61 -19.57 15.24 -2.48
CA ARG A 61 -19.15 14.73 -3.80
C ARG A 61 -17.65 14.92 -3.98
N GLY A 62 -16.93 13.81 -4.16
CA GLY A 62 -15.58 13.84 -4.69
C GLY A 62 -15.52 14.63 -6.00
N PRO A 63 -14.35 15.24 -6.33
CA PRO A 63 -14.24 16.20 -7.42
C PRO A 63 -14.62 15.57 -8.76
N ALA A 64 -15.55 16.22 -9.47
CA ALA A 64 -15.74 15.93 -10.88
C ALA A 64 -14.50 16.40 -11.66
N GLY A 65 -13.81 15.49 -12.37
CA GLY A 65 -12.84 15.85 -13.41
C GLY A 65 -11.38 15.39 -13.25
N ALA A 66 -11.09 14.31 -12.51
CA ALA A 66 -9.73 13.73 -12.41
C ALA A 66 -9.63 12.33 -13.05
N GLY A 67 -10.07 12.17 -14.30
CA GLY A 67 -9.99 10.90 -15.04
C GLY A 67 -10.70 11.00 -16.40
N ARG A 68 -10.22 10.26 -17.41
CA ARG A 68 -10.71 10.31 -18.80
C ARG A 68 -12.23 10.11 -18.92
N ALA A 69 -12.82 10.75 -19.93
CA ALA A 69 -14.24 10.65 -20.27
C ALA A 69 -14.72 9.17 -20.29
N GLY A 70 -15.71 8.89 -19.44
CA GLY A 70 -16.17 7.54 -19.09
C GLY A 70 -16.43 7.36 -17.59
N SER A 71 -15.80 8.17 -16.73
CA SER A 71 -15.81 8.02 -15.26
C SER A 71 -17.03 8.61 -14.54
N ALA A 72 -18.25 8.21 -14.92
CA ALA A 72 -19.43 8.41 -14.07
C ALA A 72 -19.53 7.25 -13.06
N GLY A 73 -18.80 7.31 -11.93
CA GLY A 73 -18.97 6.27 -10.89
C GLY A 73 -17.93 6.10 -9.79
N ASP A 74 -16.78 6.79 -9.78
CA ASP A 74 -15.79 6.62 -8.68
C ASP A 74 -16.34 7.06 -7.30
N PHE A 75 -17.32 7.98 -7.30
CA PHE A 75 -18.12 8.37 -6.15
C PHE A 75 -19.62 8.24 -6.52
N GLY A 76 -20.14 7.02 -6.47
CA GLY A 76 -21.59 6.81 -6.49
C GLY A 76 -22.27 7.37 -5.23
N PRO A 77 -23.61 7.38 -5.12
CA PRO A 77 -24.35 7.80 -3.92
C PRO A 77 -24.22 6.82 -2.73
N ARG A 78 -23.24 5.90 -2.80
CA ARG A 78 -23.03 4.77 -1.89
C ARG A 78 -21.53 4.61 -1.65
N PRO A 79 -21.13 4.14 -0.45
CA PRO A 79 -19.73 3.97 -0.12
C PRO A 79 -19.14 2.81 -0.91
N ALA A 80 -17.84 2.86 -1.21
CA ALA A 80 -17.16 1.73 -1.82
C ALA A 80 -17.09 0.56 -0.83
N LEU A 81 -17.68 -0.57 -1.21
CA LEU A 81 -17.66 -1.83 -0.47
C LEU A 81 -16.53 -2.69 -1.02
N VAL A 82 -15.43 -2.76 -0.26
CA VAL A 82 -14.14 -3.33 -0.70
C VAL A 82 -13.88 -4.66 0.01
N GLY A 83 -13.78 -5.76 -0.74
CA GLY A 83 -13.28 -7.02 -0.20
C GLY A 83 -11.78 -7.14 -0.38
N VAL A 84 -11.05 -7.53 0.68
CA VAL A 84 -9.61 -7.78 0.66
C VAL A 84 -9.35 -9.28 0.58
N PHE A 85 -8.64 -9.69 -0.47
CA PHE A 85 -8.29 -11.06 -0.77
C PHE A 85 -6.76 -11.20 -0.87
N VAL A 86 -6.26 -12.41 -0.66
CA VAL A 86 -4.84 -12.75 -0.82
C VAL A 86 -4.80 -14.09 -1.54
N ASN A 87 -4.31 -14.11 -2.78
CA ASN A 87 -4.09 -15.32 -3.59
C ASN A 87 -5.35 -16.20 -3.76
N ALA A 88 -6.54 -15.59 -3.74
CA ALA A 88 -7.81 -16.26 -4.02
C ALA A 88 -8.08 -16.36 -5.53
N SER A 89 -8.75 -17.41 -5.97
CA SER A 89 -9.13 -17.59 -7.37
C SER A 89 -10.26 -16.65 -7.80
N LEU A 90 -10.40 -16.43 -9.12
CA LEU A 90 -11.50 -15.65 -9.70
C LEU A 90 -12.88 -16.16 -9.22
N ALA A 91 -13.07 -17.49 -9.21
CA ALA A 91 -14.34 -18.10 -8.83
C ALA A 91 -14.70 -17.79 -7.37
N GLU A 92 -13.75 -17.93 -6.44
CA GLU A 92 -13.94 -17.61 -5.01
C GLU A 92 -14.24 -16.12 -4.82
N ILE A 93 -13.48 -15.24 -5.48
CA ILE A 93 -13.68 -13.79 -5.39
C ILE A 93 -15.09 -13.41 -5.90
N LEU A 94 -15.55 -13.96 -7.03
CA LEU A 94 -16.87 -13.64 -7.58
C LEU A 94 -18.02 -14.18 -6.73
N VAL A 95 -17.88 -15.37 -6.13
CA VAL A 95 -18.88 -15.91 -5.18
C VAL A 95 -18.99 -14.99 -3.97
N VAL A 96 -17.86 -14.62 -3.36
CA VAL A 96 -17.84 -13.71 -2.20
C VAL A 96 -18.37 -12.32 -2.57
N ALA A 97 -17.96 -11.76 -3.72
CA ALA A 97 -18.37 -10.43 -4.15
C ALA A 97 -19.88 -10.33 -4.38
N ARG A 98 -20.48 -11.32 -5.05
CA ARG A 98 -21.93 -11.39 -5.29
C ARG A 98 -22.70 -11.59 -3.99
N GLN A 99 -22.24 -12.48 -3.10
CA GLN A 99 -22.90 -12.74 -1.81
C GLN A 99 -22.84 -11.55 -0.86
N ALA A 100 -21.69 -10.90 -0.74
CA ALA A 100 -21.45 -9.79 0.18
C ALA A 100 -21.86 -8.41 -0.39
N GLY A 101 -22.26 -8.33 -1.67
CA GLY A 101 -22.62 -7.07 -2.33
C GLY A 101 -21.44 -6.12 -2.54
N LEU A 102 -20.24 -6.68 -2.82
CA LEU A 102 -19.04 -5.88 -3.02
C LEU A 102 -19.09 -5.10 -4.34
N THR A 103 -18.39 -3.97 -4.35
CA THR A 103 -18.22 -3.11 -5.53
C THR A 103 -16.75 -3.03 -5.98
N HIS A 104 -15.85 -3.36 -5.06
CA HIS A 104 -14.40 -3.27 -5.23
C HIS A 104 -13.73 -4.53 -4.69
N VAL A 105 -12.66 -4.94 -5.35
CA VAL A 105 -11.77 -6.03 -4.91
C VAL A 105 -10.37 -5.45 -4.68
N GLN A 106 -9.82 -5.66 -3.49
CA GLN A 106 -8.43 -5.40 -3.17
C GLN A 106 -7.65 -6.71 -3.24
N LEU A 107 -6.79 -6.84 -4.25
CA LEU A 107 -5.83 -7.93 -4.40
C LEU A 107 -4.58 -7.58 -3.59
N HIS A 108 -4.22 -8.45 -2.64
CA HIS A 108 -3.23 -8.16 -1.59
C HIS A 108 -2.16 -9.25 -1.44
N GLY A 109 -2.00 -10.07 -2.48
CA GLY A 109 -0.92 -11.03 -2.63
C GLY A 109 -0.19 -10.87 -3.96
N ASP A 110 0.07 -12.00 -4.58
CA ASP A 110 0.93 -12.17 -5.76
C ASP A 110 0.08 -12.45 -7.01
N GLU A 111 -1.18 -12.01 -7.00
CA GLU A 111 -2.18 -12.42 -7.99
C GLU A 111 -1.83 -11.89 -9.39
N PRO A 112 -2.04 -12.65 -10.47
CA PRO A 112 -1.63 -12.24 -11.81
C PRO A 112 -2.50 -11.10 -12.40
N GLU A 113 -2.05 -10.51 -13.51
CA GLU A 113 -2.71 -9.35 -14.15
C GLU A 113 -3.89 -9.71 -15.06
N ASP A 114 -4.05 -10.98 -15.43
CA ASP A 114 -5.25 -11.50 -16.08
C ASP A 114 -6.44 -11.57 -15.11
N LEU A 115 -6.19 -11.89 -13.84
CA LEU A 115 -7.22 -11.81 -12.77
C LEU A 115 -7.76 -10.38 -12.63
N VAL A 116 -6.91 -9.36 -12.72
CA VAL A 116 -7.33 -7.95 -12.69
C VAL A 116 -8.31 -7.67 -13.84
N ALA A 117 -7.95 -8.06 -15.07
CA ALA A 117 -8.80 -7.85 -16.24
C ALA A 117 -10.12 -8.63 -16.16
N ALA A 118 -10.10 -9.87 -15.65
CA ALA A 118 -11.29 -10.69 -15.47
C ALA A 118 -12.26 -10.09 -14.43
N LEU A 119 -11.75 -9.57 -13.30
CA LEU A 119 -12.57 -8.89 -12.30
C LEU A 119 -13.17 -7.58 -12.84
N GLN A 120 -12.41 -6.82 -13.64
CA GLN A 120 -12.90 -5.61 -14.30
C GLN A 120 -13.99 -5.91 -15.35
N ALA A 121 -13.87 -7.04 -16.07
CA ALA A 121 -14.91 -7.49 -17.02
C ALA A 121 -16.24 -7.87 -16.31
N GLU A 122 -16.16 -8.33 -15.06
CA GLU A 122 -17.30 -8.60 -14.17
C GLU A 122 -17.85 -7.31 -13.49
N GLY A 123 -17.34 -6.14 -13.87
CA GLY A 123 -17.80 -4.83 -13.37
C GLY A 123 -17.26 -4.44 -11.99
N LEU A 124 -16.33 -5.21 -11.42
CA LEU A 124 -15.69 -4.88 -10.14
C LEU A 124 -14.51 -3.94 -10.36
N ARG A 125 -14.37 -2.94 -9.48
CA ARG A 125 -13.19 -2.04 -9.50
C ARG A 125 -12.05 -2.67 -8.72
N VAL A 126 -10.85 -2.70 -9.29
CA VAL A 126 -9.71 -3.44 -8.72
C VAL A 126 -8.70 -2.49 -8.10
N ILE A 127 -8.38 -2.75 -6.83
CA ILE A 127 -7.27 -2.11 -6.11
C ILE A 127 -6.14 -3.15 -6.03
N ARG A 128 -5.03 -2.91 -6.71
CA ARG A 128 -3.81 -3.72 -6.50
C ARG A 128 -3.09 -3.19 -5.27
N ALA A 129 -2.79 -4.02 -4.29
CA ALA A 129 -1.86 -3.61 -3.24
C ALA A 129 -0.42 -4.00 -3.61
N VAL A 130 0.53 -3.16 -3.23
CA VAL A 130 1.97 -3.44 -3.35
C VAL A 130 2.66 -3.04 -2.04
N ALA A 131 3.74 -3.74 -1.72
CA ALA A 131 4.58 -3.42 -0.58
C ALA A 131 5.55 -2.28 -0.90
N ALA A 132 5.52 -1.19 -0.13
CA ALA A 132 6.71 -0.35 0.03
C ALA A 132 7.66 -1.10 0.97
N ALA A 133 8.74 -1.66 0.42
CA ALA A 133 9.89 -2.00 1.25
C ALA A 133 10.39 -0.72 1.93
N ALA A 134 10.40 -0.71 3.26
CA ALA A 134 10.94 0.42 4.00
C ALA A 134 12.41 0.63 3.61
N ARG A 135 12.79 1.86 3.24
CA ARG A 135 14.20 2.20 3.05
C ARG A 135 14.96 1.87 4.33
N GLY A 136 15.92 0.95 4.23
CA GLY A 136 16.85 0.68 5.32
C GLY A 136 17.53 1.99 5.72
N ALA A 137 17.62 2.25 7.02
CA ALA A 137 18.36 3.40 7.52
C ALA A 137 19.80 3.30 6.99
N ALA A 138 20.27 4.31 6.27
CA ALA A 138 21.64 4.40 5.78
C ALA A 138 22.58 4.73 6.97
N GLY A 139 22.74 3.77 7.87
CA GLY A 139 23.66 3.81 8.99
C GLY A 139 25.06 3.41 8.53
N GLY A 140 25.84 4.39 8.08
CA GLY A 140 27.26 4.16 7.85
C GLY A 140 28.01 4.07 9.18
N THR A 141 28.85 3.04 9.32
CA THR A 141 30.00 3.07 10.24
C THR A 141 31.24 2.65 9.47
N ALA A 142 32.20 3.57 9.37
CA ALA A 142 33.50 3.26 8.79
C ALA A 142 34.25 2.23 9.66
N ALA A 143 35.06 1.40 9.01
CA ALA A 143 35.96 0.50 9.71
C ALA A 143 36.99 1.30 10.54
N ALA A 144 37.11 0.99 11.83
CA ALA A 144 38.17 1.49 12.70
C ALA A 144 38.90 0.30 13.33
N ALA A 145 40.06 -0.06 12.77
CA ALA A 145 40.98 -1.00 13.40
C ALA A 145 41.81 -0.28 14.47
N GLY A 146 41.81 -0.78 15.72
CA GLY A 146 42.57 -0.24 16.85
C GLY A 146 42.94 -1.35 17.83
N ARG A 147 44.16 -1.34 18.36
CA ARG A 147 44.82 -2.49 19.01
C ARG A 147 44.91 -2.37 20.53
N GLY A 148 45.02 -3.52 21.21
CA GLY A 148 45.61 -3.69 22.55
C GLY A 148 44.59 -3.95 23.68
N ALA A 149 44.86 -4.72 24.73
CA ALA A 149 45.87 -5.72 25.09
C ALA A 149 45.60 -6.16 26.57
N ALA A 150 45.57 -7.48 26.83
CA ALA A 150 45.66 -8.16 28.15
C ALA A 150 44.59 -7.77 29.23
N VAL A 151 44.52 -8.34 30.46
CA VAL A 151 45.27 -9.40 31.18
C VAL A 151 44.28 -10.48 31.73
N ALA A 152 44.75 -11.48 32.49
CA ALA A 152 44.04 -12.67 32.95
C ALA A 152 43.56 -12.66 34.42
N HIS A 153 42.75 -13.66 34.81
CA HIS A 153 42.94 -14.66 35.90
C HIS A 153 41.57 -15.27 36.35
N GLY A 154 41.37 -16.57 36.58
CA GLY A 154 42.20 -17.77 36.29
C GLY A 154 41.62 -19.07 36.90
N THR A 155 42.04 -20.24 36.38
CA THR A 155 42.11 -21.60 37.04
C THR A 155 40.80 -22.29 37.53
N VAL A 156 40.62 -23.62 37.59
CA VAL A 156 41.49 -24.83 37.40
C VAL A 156 40.68 -26.07 36.95
N ALA A 157 41.37 -27.07 36.37
CA ALA A 157 41.16 -28.55 36.46
C ALA A 157 39.88 -29.22 35.85
N ALA A 158 39.92 -30.46 35.30
CA ALA A 158 41.03 -31.36 34.92
C ALA A 158 40.55 -32.54 34.01
N ALA A 159 41.48 -33.10 33.21
CA ALA A 159 41.63 -34.50 32.67
C ALA A 159 40.43 -35.27 32.04
N SER A 160 40.58 -36.24 31.13
CA SER A 160 41.74 -37.01 30.60
C SER A 160 41.53 -37.32 29.08
N GLU A 161 42.52 -37.12 28.19
CA GLU A 161 43.44 -38.14 27.63
C GLU A 161 42.85 -39.36 26.87
N ALA A 162 43.16 -39.45 25.57
CA ALA A 162 43.44 -40.65 24.74
C ALA A 162 43.60 -40.23 23.25
N THR A 163 44.78 -39.83 22.76
CA THR A 163 45.87 -40.64 22.15
C THR A 163 45.54 -41.35 20.81
N GLY A 164 46.25 -40.96 19.74
CA GLY A 164 46.35 -41.63 18.43
C GLY A 164 46.46 -40.62 17.27
N THR A 165 47.63 -40.23 16.73
CA THR A 165 48.59 -40.96 15.83
C THR A 165 47.93 -41.50 14.55
N CYS A 166 48.44 -41.36 13.32
CA CYS A 166 49.61 -40.66 12.75
C CYS A 166 49.43 -40.56 11.21
N SER A 167 50.43 -40.01 10.50
CA SER A 167 50.67 -40.09 9.04
C SER A 167 49.78 -39.18 8.16
N GLN A 168 50.35 -38.16 7.50
CA GLN A 168 51.27 -38.20 6.33
C GLN A 168 50.53 -38.58 5.03
N ASP A 169 50.44 -37.63 4.09
CA ASP A 169 51.19 -37.69 2.83
C ASP A 169 51.10 -36.36 2.05
N ASP A 170 52.23 -35.94 1.49
CA ASP A 170 52.44 -34.82 0.56
C ASP A 170 53.57 -35.34 -0.37
N PRO A 171 53.40 -35.37 -1.71
CA PRO A 171 53.93 -34.26 -2.51
C PRO A 171 53.26 -34.03 -3.90
N GLY A 172 53.70 -32.98 -4.61
CA GLY A 172 53.63 -32.89 -6.08
C GLY A 172 52.73 -31.75 -6.59
N GLU A 173 53.23 -30.52 -6.74
CA GLU A 173 54.02 -30.03 -7.89
C GLU A 173 53.21 -29.86 -9.19
N THR A 174 53.03 -28.60 -9.63
CA THR A 174 53.47 -28.06 -10.95
C THR A 174 52.96 -26.63 -11.18
N ALA A 175 53.75 -25.82 -11.89
CA ALA A 175 53.41 -24.44 -12.20
C ALA A 175 52.59 -24.32 -13.50
N GLY A 176 51.65 -23.37 -13.54
CA GLY A 176 50.88 -23.02 -14.74
C GLY A 176 50.72 -21.51 -14.87
N THR A 177 51.20 -20.94 -15.97
CA THR A 177 51.15 -19.50 -16.26
C THR A 177 49.81 -19.09 -16.89
N GLY A 178 49.28 -17.91 -16.53
CA GLY A 178 48.06 -17.36 -17.13
C GLY A 178 47.88 -15.89 -16.78
N GLY A 179 47.93 -15.01 -17.79
CA GLY A 179 47.94 -13.56 -17.59
C GLY A 179 46.59 -12.97 -17.14
N ALA A 180 46.64 -11.96 -16.27
CA ALA A 180 45.47 -11.21 -15.81
C ALA A 180 44.91 -10.29 -16.92
N GLY A 181 44.17 -10.88 -17.86
CA GLY A 181 43.37 -10.16 -18.84
C GLY A 181 42.25 -9.37 -18.15
N HIS A 182 42.46 -8.07 -17.97
CA HIS A 182 41.45 -7.15 -17.46
C HIS A 182 40.35 -6.95 -18.51
N SER A 183 39.40 -7.87 -18.58
CA SER A 183 38.17 -7.68 -19.35
C SER A 183 37.31 -6.65 -18.64
N SER A 184 37.48 -5.39 -19.05
CA SER A 184 36.58 -4.29 -18.75
C SER A 184 35.23 -4.56 -19.45
N ALA A 185 34.44 -5.47 -18.89
CA ALA A 185 33.05 -5.64 -19.25
C ALA A 185 32.33 -4.31 -18.95
N ALA A 186 31.98 -3.57 -20.01
CA ALA A 186 31.36 -2.27 -19.89
C ALA A 186 30.09 -2.40 -19.03
N ALA A 187 30.05 -1.65 -17.92
CA ALA A 187 28.88 -1.56 -17.07
C ALA A 187 27.77 -0.85 -17.85
N THR A 188 26.93 -1.61 -18.54
CA THR A 188 25.70 -1.11 -19.13
C THR A 188 24.89 -0.47 -18.02
N THR A 189 24.61 0.82 -18.14
CA THR A 189 23.92 1.61 -17.12
C THR A 189 22.46 1.17 -16.98
N ALA A 190 22.23 0.13 -16.18
CA ALA A 190 20.92 -0.13 -15.60
C ALA A 190 20.53 1.12 -14.79
N GLY A 191 19.34 1.66 -15.06
CA GLY A 191 18.85 2.85 -14.38
C GLY A 191 18.77 2.62 -12.87
N GLU A 192 19.39 3.50 -12.10
CA GLU A 192 19.34 3.45 -10.64
C GLU A 192 17.90 3.68 -10.13
N GLY A 193 17.42 2.81 -9.23
CA GLY A 193 16.61 3.30 -8.11
C GLY A 193 15.11 3.01 -8.03
N GLU A 194 14.54 2.06 -8.79
CA GLU A 194 13.13 1.66 -8.64
C GLU A 194 13.01 0.17 -8.24
N SER A 195 12.26 -0.13 -7.17
CA SER A 195 12.11 -1.50 -6.65
C SER A 195 11.09 -2.31 -7.47
N PRO A 196 11.16 -3.66 -7.47
CA PRO A 196 10.23 -4.50 -8.23
C PRO A 196 8.74 -4.21 -7.92
N GLU A 197 8.43 -3.85 -6.67
CA GLU A 197 7.08 -3.52 -6.21
C GLU A 197 6.60 -2.17 -6.77
N LEU A 198 7.50 -1.19 -6.89
CA LEU A 198 7.20 0.09 -7.55
C LEU A 198 7.01 -0.10 -9.05
N GLN A 199 7.82 -0.95 -9.70
CA GLN A 199 7.64 -1.30 -11.10
C GLN A 199 6.31 -2.03 -11.34
N GLN A 200 5.95 -3.01 -10.49
CA GLN A 200 4.63 -3.66 -10.52
C GLN A 200 3.51 -2.64 -10.35
N ALA A 201 3.69 -1.67 -9.45
CA ALA A 201 2.74 -0.59 -9.28
C ALA A 201 2.57 0.26 -10.54
N LEU A 202 3.62 0.57 -11.30
CA LEU A 202 3.49 1.34 -12.54
C LEU A 202 2.72 0.60 -13.63
N VAL A 203 2.97 -0.71 -13.79
CA VAL A 203 2.49 -1.49 -14.94
C VAL A 203 1.14 -2.18 -14.75
N THR A 204 0.66 -2.32 -13.51
CA THR A 204 -0.63 -3.00 -13.23
C THR A 204 -1.82 -2.27 -13.87
N ARG A 205 -2.76 -3.04 -14.42
CA ARG A 205 -4.02 -2.54 -15.02
C ARG A 205 -5.10 -2.22 -13.98
N ALA A 206 -4.82 -2.44 -12.70
CA ALA A 206 -5.76 -2.16 -11.62
C ALA A 206 -6.12 -0.65 -11.57
N ASP A 207 -7.40 -0.36 -11.32
CA ASP A 207 -7.96 0.99 -11.28
C ASP A 207 -7.21 1.93 -10.31
N ARG A 208 -6.72 1.36 -9.21
CA ARG A 208 -5.97 2.02 -8.14
C ARG A 208 -4.82 1.12 -7.71
N VAL A 209 -3.78 1.71 -7.09
CA VAL A 209 -2.89 0.95 -6.20
C VAL A 209 -3.01 1.42 -4.77
N LEU A 210 -2.92 0.48 -3.85
CA LEU A 210 -2.66 0.71 -2.44
C LEU A 210 -1.18 0.41 -2.16
N LEU A 211 -0.43 1.40 -1.67
CA LEU A 211 0.95 1.21 -1.24
C LEU A 211 0.97 1.04 0.28
N ASP A 212 1.28 -0.17 0.75
CA ASP A 212 1.35 -0.50 2.18
C ASP A 212 2.79 -0.54 2.68
N ALA A 213 3.01 -0.15 3.93
CA ALA A 213 4.33 -0.21 4.55
C ALA A 213 4.59 -1.64 5.05
N ALA A 214 5.43 -2.38 4.32
CA ALA A 214 5.74 -3.76 4.66
C ALA A 214 7.17 -3.92 5.17
N LEU A 215 7.32 -4.74 6.21
CA LEU A 215 8.59 -5.40 6.50
C LEU A 215 8.69 -6.64 5.59
N PRO A 216 9.90 -7.05 5.18
CA PRO A 216 10.11 -8.36 4.56
C PRO A 216 9.47 -9.48 5.39
N GLY A 217 8.61 -10.28 4.77
CA GLY A 217 7.91 -11.39 5.43
C GLY A 217 6.66 -11.02 6.24
N GLN A 218 6.25 -9.75 6.36
CA GLN A 218 5.01 -9.35 7.04
C GLN A 218 4.09 -8.49 6.16
N ARG A 219 2.96 -9.08 5.72
CA ARG A 219 1.92 -8.38 4.97
C ARG A 219 0.92 -7.71 5.92
N GLY A 220 0.99 -6.38 6.01
CA GLY A 220 -0.01 -5.52 6.66
C GLY A 220 0.10 -5.35 8.18
N GLY A 221 -0.14 -4.12 8.65
CA GLY A 221 -0.46 -3.83 10.06
C GLY A 221 0.72 -3.78 11.05
N THR A 222 1.96 -3.68 10.57
CA THR A 222 3.20 -3.64 11.38
C THR A 222 3.39 -2.35 12.20
N GLY A 223 2.64 -1.28 11.89
CA GLY A 223 2.75 0.03 12.54
C GLY A 223 3.90 0.90 12.02
N GLN A 224 4.72 0.42 11.09
CA GLN A 224 5.79 1.20 10.46
C GLN A 224 5.23 2.12 9.36
N ARG A 225 5.90 3.25 9.10
CA ARG A 225 5.53 4.22 8.06
C ARG A 225 6.08 3.78 6.69
N ALA A 226 5.32 4.01 5.63
CA ALA A 226 5.80 3.80 4.25
C ALA A 226 6.90 4.80 3.89
N ASP A 227 7.73 4.48 2.88
CA ASP A 227 8.59 5.49 2.24
C ASP A 227 7.70 6.52 1.52
N TRP A 228 7.47 7.66 2.17
CA TRP A 228 6.65 8.73 1.63
C TRP A 228 7.27 9.42 0.41
N ALA A 229 8.58 9.33 0.18
CA ALA A 229 9.18 9.84 -1.04
C ALA A 229 8.85 8.94 -2.24
N ALA A 230 8.92 7.62 -2.07
CA ALA A 230 8.46 6.64 -3.05
C ALA A 230 6.94 6.77 -3.30
N ALA A 231 6.15 6.92 -2.24
CA ALA A 231 4.72 7.14 -2.34
C ALA A 231 4.38 8.43 -3.11
N ALA A 232 5.00 9.57 -2.78
CA ALA A 232 4.80 10.83 -3.48
C ALA A 232 5.20 10.75 -4.96
N TRP A 233 6.25 9.99 -5.27
CA TRP A 233 6.69 9.76 -6.63
C TRP A 233 5.67 8.95 -7.46
N LEU A 234 5.03 7.96 -6.85
CA LEU A 234 4.01 7.11 -7.47
C LEU A 234 2.66 7.85 -7.60
N ALA A 235 2.26 8.62 -6.57
CA ALA A 235 1.03 9.42 -6.56
C ALA A 235 0.95 10.43 -7.71
N ARG A 236 2.10 10.99 -8.13
CA ARG A 236 2.18 11.88 -9.30
C ARG A 236 1.92 11.19 -10.65
N ARG A 237 2.00 9.85 -10.71
CA ARG A 237 1.89 9.06 -11.95
C ARG A 237 0.56 8.33 -12.07
N ARG A 238 -0.06 7.96 -10.95
CA ARG A 238 -1.32 7.21 -10.93
C ARG A 238 -2.08 7.35 -9.61
N PRO A 239 -3.42 7.12 -9.62
CA PRO A 239 -4.24 7.26 -8.42
C PRO A 239 -3.82 6.31 -7.29
N LEU A 240 -3.10 6.86 -6.31
CA LEU A 240 -2.51 6.14 -5.18
C LEU A 240 -3.40 6.21 -3.94
N ILE A 241 -3.65 5.06 -3.32
CA ILE A 241 -4.14 4.95 -1.94
C ILE A 241 -2.91 4.71 -1.05
N LEU A 242 -2.66 5.60 -0.09
CA LEU A 242 -1.58 5.43 0.88
C LEU A 242 -2.08 4.62 2.07
N ALA A 243 -1.35 3.56 2.42
CA ALA A 243 -1.55 2.75 3.62
C ALA A 243 -0.25 2.67 4.44
N GLY A 244 -0.19 1.75 5.41
CA GLY A 244 1.02 1.51 6.20
C GLY A 244 1.23 2.47 7.36
N GLY A 245 0.91 2.01 8.58
CA GLY A 245 1.18 2.75 9.82
C GLY A 245 0.40 4.06 10.00
N LEU A 246 -0.56 4.37 9.13
CA LEU A 246 -1.37 5.58 9.24
C LEU A 246 -2.26 5.55 10.50
N ASN A 247 -2.37 6.69 11.19
CA ASN A 247 -3.14 6.89 12.42
C ASN A 247 -3.60 8.38 12.53
N PRO A 248 -4.48 8.75 13.47
CA PRO A 248 -4.97 10.13 13.62
C PRO A 248 -3.86 11.18 13.78
N GLU A 249 -2.74 10.79 14.38
CA GLU A 249 -1.61 11.67 14.69
C GLU A 249 -0.71 11.96 13.48
N ASN A 250 -0.62 11.05 12.50
CA ASN A 250 0.29 11.18 11.35
C ASN A 250 -0.40 11.38 9.98
N VAL A 251 -1.70 11.08 9.85
CA VAL A 251 -2.36 11.09 8.53
C VAL A 251 -2.35 12.46 7.87
N ALA A 252 -2.48 13.54 8.63
CA ALA A 252 -2.48 14.90 8.10
C ALA A 252 -1.11 15.30 7.52
N GLU A 253 -0.03 14.80 8.09
CA GLU A 253 1.35 14.96 7.61
C GLU A 253 1.54 14.15 6.31
N ALA A 254 1.14 12.88 6.34
CA ALA A 254 1.23 11.95 5.21
C ALA A 254 0.48 12.46 3.98
N VAL A 255 -0.75 12.97 4.14
CA VAL A 255 -1.56 13.56 3.05
C VAL A 255 -0.87 14.78 2.45
N ARG A 256 -0.29 15.67 3.28
CA ARG A 256 0.43 16.86 2.79
C ARG A 256 1.71 16.51 2.02
N ALA A 257 2.47 15.51 2.50
CA ALA A 257 3.73 15.08 1.90
C ALA A 257 3.53 14.28 0.61
N VAL A 258 2.61 13.30 0.62
CA VAL A 258 2.40 12.35 -0.48
C VAL A 258 1.42 12.87 -1.54
N ARG A 259 0.44 13.70 -1.12
CA ARG A 259 -0.73 14.10 -1.94
C ARG A 259 -1.40 12.91 -2.64
N PRO A 260 -1.78 11.84 -1.90
CA PRO A 260 -2.35 10.65 -2.51
C PRO A 260 -3.78 10.92 -3.00
N TRP A 261 -4.30 10.05 -3.87
CA TRP A 261 -5.71 10.04 -4.27
C TRP A 261 -6.61 9.63 -3.08
N GLY A 262 -6.12 8.74 -2.22
CA GLY A 262 -6.79 8.36 -0.99
C GLY A 262 -5.87 7.84 0.11
N VAL A 263 -6.45 7.54 1.28
CA VAL A 263 -5.78 6.89 2.41
C VAL A 263 -6.58 5.68 2.89
N ASP A 264 -5.86 4.64 3.30
CA ASP A 264 -6.42 3.44 3.93
C ASP A 264 -5.87 3.29 5.35
N VAL A 265 -6.75 3.01 6.31
CA VAL A 265 -6.33 2.72 7.70
C VAL A 265 -6.97 1.45 8.23
N SER A 266 -6.15 0.66 8.93
CA SER A 266 -6.59 -0.54 9.63
C SER A 266 -6.24 -0.50 11.12
N SER A 267 -4.99 -0.79 11.50
CA SER A 267 -4.57 -0.87 12.92
C SER A 267 -4.50 0.48 13.63
N GLY A 268 -4.21 1.59 12.94
CA GLY A 268 -4.10 2.91 13.56
C GLY A 268 -5.40 3.47 14.15
N VAL A 269 -6.55 2.84 13.86
CA VAL A 269 -7.87 3.16 14.43
C VAL A 269 -8.46 1.99 15.22
N GLU A 270 -7.61 1.12 15.75
CA GLU A 270 -7.99 0.03 16.67
C GLU A 270 -7.71 0.41 18.12
N ARG A 271 -8.59 -0.03 19.04
CA ARG A 271 -8.34 -0.01 20.50
C ARG A 271 -7.63 -1.28 20.98
N ALA A 272 -7.86 -2.39 20.28
CA ALA A 272 -7.19 -3.67 20.45
C ALA A 272 -7.13 -4.40 19.10
N ARG A 273 -6.24 -5.37 18.92
CA ARG A 273 -5.99 -6.04 17.62
C ARG A 273 -7.29 -6.58 16.99
N GLY A 274 -7.66 -6.03 15.82
CA GLY A 274 -8.90 -6.38 15.10
C GLY A 274 -10.19 -5.76 15.66
N VAL A 275 -10.09 -4.88 16.66
CA VAL A 275 -11.21 -4.23 17.34
C VAL A 275 -11.10 -2.71 17.16
N LYS A 276 -11.90 -2.18 16.26
CA LYS A 276 -11.92 -0.76 15.90
C LYS A 276 -12.38 0.14 17.04
N ASP A 277 -11.97 1.39 16.98
CA ASP A 277 -12.34 2.45 17.91
C ASP A 277 -13.06 3.56 17.13
N PRO A 278 -14.37 3.77 17.34
CA PRO A 278 -15.14 4.80 16.64
C PRO A 278 -14.58 6.22 16.80
N GLU A 279 -14.01 6.56 17.97
CA GLU A 279 -13.44 7.89 18.21
C GLU A 279 -12.14 8.06 17.41
N ARG A 280 -11.29 7.03 17.37
CA ARG A 280 -10.08 7.05 16.52
C ARG A 280 -10.42 7.11 15.03
N ILE A 281 -11.49 6.44 14.59
CA ILE A 281 -11.99 6.55 13.20
C ILE A 281 -12.38 8.01 12.90
N ALA A 282 -13.18 8.64 13.76
CA ALA A 282 -13.60 10.03 13.58
C ALA A 282 -12.42 11.01 13.57
N ARG A 283 -11.49 10.86 14.53
CA ARG A 283 -10.26 11.68 14.60
C ARG A 283 -9.36 11.48 13.38
N PHE A 284 -9.25 10.26 12.87
CA PHE A 284 -8.50 9.96 11.64
C PHE A 284 -9.08 10.68 10.42
N ILE A 285 -10.39 10.55 10.19
CA ILE A 285 -11.06 11.17 9.04
C ILE A 285 -10.97 12.69 9.12
N ALA A 286 -11.23 13.29 10.29
CA ALA A 286 -11.11 14.73 10.50
C ALA A 286 -9.69 15.24 10.19
N ALA A 287 -8.65 14.58 10.71
CA ALA A 287 -7.26 14.95 10.45
C ALA A 287 -6.87 14.82 8.97
N ALA A 288 -7.34 13.75 8.30
CA ALA A 288 -7.09 13.53 6.87
C ALA A 288 -7.78 14.58 5.97
N ARG A 289 -9.04 14.93 6.28
CA ARG A 289 -9.80 15.96 5.54
C ARG A 289 -9.18 17.36 5.73
N ALA A 290 -8.80 17.71 6.96
CA ALA A 290 -8.20 19.02 7.27
C ALA A 290 -6.91 19.29 6.48
N ALA A 291 -6.13 18.25 6.16
CA ALA A 291 -4.89 18.36 5.40
C ALA A 291 -5.07 18.83 3.94
N VAL A 292 -6.27 18.73 3.37
CA VAL A 292 -6.58 19.12 1.98
C VAL A 292 -6.99 20.60 1.87
N GLY A 293 -7.51 21.20 2.94
CA GLY A 293 -8.17 22.51 2.91
C GLY A 293 -7.29 23.74 3.15
N GLY A 294 -5.96 23.60 3.33
CA GLY A 294 -5.10 24.64 3.92
C GLY A 294 -3.82 25.02 3.17
N GLY A 295 -3.78 24.90 1.84
CA GLY A 295 -2.62 25.34 1.03
C GLY A 295 -2.77 26.79 0.51
N PRO A 296 -1.67 27.54 0.30
CA PRO A 296 -1.72 28.88 -0.28
C PRO A 296 -2.27 28.87 -1.71
N GLU A 297 -3.03 29.90 -2.07
CA GLU A 297 -3.76 29.98 -3.33
C GLU A 297 -2.82 30.19 -4.54
N PRO A 298 -2.90 29.37 -5.60
CA PRO A 298 -2.09 29.56 -6.80
C PRO A 298 -2.68 30.70 -7.66
N VAL A 299 -1.85 31.72 -7.91
CA VAL A 299 -2.16 32.82 -8.84
C VAL A 299 -2.47 32.25 -10.22
N ARG A 300 -3.67 32.51 -10.74
CA ARG A 300 -4.13 32.02 -12.05
C ARG A 300 -3.85 33.07 -13.13
N GLU A 301 -2.82 32.84 -13.93
CA GLU A 301 -2.74 33.49 -15.24
C GLU A 301 -3.82 32.93 -16.17
N LYS A 302 -4.40 33.81 -17.01
CA LYS A 302 -5.56 33.50 -17.84
C LYS A 302 -5.10 32.85 -19.16
N PRO A 303 -5.45 31.58 -19.45
CA PRO A 303 -5.06 30.96 -20.71
C PRO A 303 -5.78 31.61 -21.90
N PRO A 304 -5.14 31.68 -23.09
CA PRO A 304 -5.74 32.27 -24.28
C PRO A 304 -6.90 31.43 -24.82
N ALA A 305 -7.94 32.10 -25.35
CA ALA A 305 -9.16 31.46 -25.82
C ALA A 305 -8.93 30.66 -27.13
N SER A 306 -9.39 29.41 -27.17
CA SER A 306 -9.27 28.53 -28.34
C SER A 306 -10.53 28.57 -29.23
N HIS A 307 -10.35 28.32 -30.52
CA HIS A 307 -11.33 28.61 -31.59
C HIS A 307 -12.48 27.58 -31.75
N ALA A 308 -12.95 26.94 -30.67
CA ALA A 308 -13.88 25.80 -30.77
C ALA A 308 -15.38 26.16 -30.84
N ASP A 309 -15.80 27.34 -30.40
CA ASP A 309 -17.20 27.64 -30.02
C ASP A 309 -18.19 28.00 -31.16
N LYS A 310 -17.94 27.60 -32.42
CA LYS A 310 -18.70 28.09 -33.60
C LYS A 310 -19.40 27.04 -34.48
N ARG A 311 -19.83 25.88 -33.95
CA ARG A 311 -20.42 24.81 -34.80
C ARG A 311 -21.74 24.13 -34.38
N TRP A 312 -22.47 24.60 -33.37
CA TRP A 312 -23.73 23.92 -32.96
C TRP A 312 -24.97 24.79 -32.66
N ALA A 313 -24.98 26.08 -33.04
CA ALA A 313 -26.18 26.93 -32.95
C ALA A 313 -26.86 27.07 -34.32
N GLY A 314 -27.92 26.29 -34.56
CA GLY A 314 -28.77 26.45 -35.76
C GLY A 314 -29.37 25.17 -36.32
N LEU A 315 -30.21 24.46 -35.55
CA LEU A 315 -31.17 23.46 -36.07
C LEU A 315 -32.20 23.04 -34.99
N ARG A 316 -33.08 23.98 -34.62
CA ARG A 316 -34.48 23.80 -34.15
C ARG A 316 -35.07 25.17 -33.81
#